data_AF-A0A830GNU3-F1
#
_entry.id   AF-A0A830GNU3-F1
#
_cell.length_a   1.000
_cell.length_b   1.000
_cell.length_c   1.000
_cell.angle_alpha   90.00
_cell.angle_beta   90.00
_cell.angle_gamma   90.00
#
_symmetry.space_group_name_H-M   'P 1'
#
loop_
_entity.id
_entity.type
_entity.pdbx_description
1 polymer ?
#
loop_
_entity_poly.entity_id
_entity_poly.type
_entity_poly.pdbx_seq_one_letter_code
_entity_poly.pdbx_strand_id
1 'polypeptide(L)' 'MSLDPDWETAETRSGPGDPDVELSLTVVQYSDGPDRCTIYPPGLSGVPRMSTWLTADRSAFVALDEMR' A
#
# COMPACT_ATOMS: atom_id res chain seq x y z
N MET A 1 32.84 7.40 -12.83
CA MET A 1 31.88 8.03 -11.91
C MET A 1 30.66 7.13 -11.89
N SER A 2 30.58 6.23 -10.90
CA SER A 2 29.41 5.37 -10.69
C SER A 2 28.47 6.10 -9.74
N LEU A 3 27.24 6.33 -10.18
CA LEU A 3 26.14 6.77 -9.35
C LEU A 3 25.43 5.51 -8.90
N ASP A 4 25.92 4.91 -7.81
CA ASP A 4 25.12 3.91 -7.12
C ASP A 4 23.88 4.65 -6.56
N PRO A 5 22.65 4.28 -6.94
CA PRO A 5 21.47 4.97 -6.47
C PRO A 5 21.35 4.77 -4.95
N ASP A 6 21.21 5.88 -4.23
CA ASP A 6 21.08 6.00 -2.74
C ASP A 6 19.81 5.34 -2.16
N TRP A 7 19.17 4.43 -2.89
CA TRP A 7 17.94 3.77 -2.46
C TRP A 7 18.19 2.53 -1.58
N GLU A 8 19.45 2.16 -1.36
CA GLU A 8 19.80 1.07 -0.43
C GLU A 8 19.40 1.46 1.00
N THR A 9 18.30 0.85 1.46
CA THR A 9 17.77 0.86 2.83
C THR A 9 17.12 2.16 3.28
N ALA A 10 16.13 2.65 2.51
CA ALA A 10 15.00 3.30 3.17
C ALA A 10 14.25 2.22 3.95
N GLU A 11 14.78 1.83 5.12
CA GLU A 11 14.02 1.12 6.13
C GLU A 11 12.73 1.91 6.30
N THR A 12 11.58 1.30 5.99
CA THR A 12 10.25 1.85 6.29
C THR A 12 10.09 1.89 7.81
N ARG A 13 10.86 2.75 8.48
CA ARG A 13 10.65 3.13 9.85
C ARG A 13 9.57 4.18 9.80
N SER A 14 8.37 3.81 10.25
CA SER A 14 7.45 4.79 10.81
C SER A 14 8.27 5.58 11.83
N GLY A 15 8.58 6.84 11.50
CA GLY A 15 9.38 7.68 12.39
C GLY A 15 8.62 7.86 13.71
N PRO A 16 9.29 8.25 14.80
CA PRO A 16 8.65 8.48 16.10
C PRO A 16 7.62 9.64 16.15
N GLY A 17 7.03 10.01 15.00
CA GLY A 17 5.93 10.95 14.86
C GLY A 17 4.99 10.65 13.68
N ASP A 18 5.14 9.51 12.98
CA ASP A 18 4.14 9.09 12.00
C ASP A 18 2.88 8.63 12.75
N PRO A 19 1.71 9.21 12.46
CA PRO A 19 0.50 8.78 13.11
C PRO A 19 0.22 7.31 12.74
N ASP A 20 -0.25 6.54 13.71
CA ASP A 20 -0.87 5.24 13.45
C ASP A 20 -2.11 5.49 12.58
N VAL A 21 -1.97 5.32 11.26
CA VAL A 21 -3.06 5.51 10.30
C VAL A 21 -3.77 4.17 10.14
N GLU A 22 -5.03 4.14 10.56
CA GLU A 22 -5.91 3.02 10.22
C GLU A 22 -6.04 2.92 8.70
N LEU A 23 -5.88 1.71 8.17
CA LEU A 23 -6.03 1.45 6.74
C LEU A 23 -7.24 0.55 6.50
N SER A 24 -8.05 0.93 5.52
CA SER A 24 -9.18 0.13 5.04
C SER A 24 -8.77 -0.64 3.78
N LEU A 25 -9.27 -1.87 3.66
CA LEU A 25 -9.16 -2.70 2.46
C LEU A 25 -10.55 -2.93 1.85
N THR A 26 -10.68 -2.72 0.55
CA THR A 26 -11.87 -3.13 -0.21
C THR A 26 -11.47 -4.08 -1.32
N VAL A 27 -12.23 -5.17 -1.47
CA VAL A 27 -12.04 -6.17 -2.53
C VAL A 27 -13.17 -6.05 -3.54
N VAL A 28 -12.81 -5.89 -4.81
CA VAL A 28 -13.73 -5.89 -5.94
C VAL A 28 -13.52 -7.16 -6.73
N GLN A 29 -14.58 -7.95 -6.86
CA GLN A 29 -14.58 -9.19 -7.64
C GLN A 29 -14.93 -8.89 -9.09
N TYR A 30 -14.12 -9.41 -10.02
CA TYR A 30 -14.36 -9.30 -11.45
C TYR A 30 -14.77 -10.66 -12.00
N SER A 31 -15.76 -10.68 -12.89
CA SER A 31 -16.22 -11.93 -13.52
C SER A 31 -15.24 -12.50 -14.55
N ASP A 32 -14.29 -11.68 -15.03
CA ASP A 32 -13.32 -12.05 -16.05
C ASP A 32 -11.95 -11.43 -15.73
N GLY A 33 -11.30 -11.94 -14.69
CA GLY A 33 -10.00 -11.47 -14.22
C GLY A 33 -9.78 -11.70 -12.73
N PRO A 34 -8.60 -11.34 -12.21
CA PRO A 34 -8.32 -11.46 -10.78
C PRO A 34 -9.10 -10.43 -9.96
N ASP A 35 -9.46 -10.82 -8.73
CA ASP A 35 -9.99 -9.89 -7.75
C ASP A 35 -9.01 -8.77 -7.47
N ARG A 36 -9.52 -7.54 -7.38
CA ARG A 36 -8.71 -6.34 -7.12
C ARG A 36 -8.90 -5.89 -5.69
N CYS A 37 -7.79 -5.65 -5.03
CA CYS A 37 -7.74 -5.21 -3.64
C CYS A 37 -7.19 -3.79 -3.60
N THR A 38 -7.93 -2.88 -2.96
CA THR A 38 -7.54 -1.47 -2.79
C THR A 38 -7.41 -1.12 -1.32
N ILE A 39 -6.22 -0.68 -0.92
CA ILE A 39 -5.93 -0.15 0.42
C ILE A 39 -5.96 1.37 0.39
N TYR A 40 -6.59 2.00 1.38
CA TYR A 40 -6.68 3.45 1.50
C TYR A 40 -6.92 3.90 2.95
N PRO A 41 -6.51 5.13 3.35
CA PRO A 41 -6.90 5.71 4.63
C PRO A 41 -8.40 6.07 4.65
N PRO A 42 -9.12 5.81 5.76
CA PRO A 42 -10.52 6.20 5.90
C PRO A 42 -10.65 7.73 5.96
N GLY A 43 -11.87 8.23 5.73
CA GLY A 43 -12.18 9.66 5.85
C GLY A 43 -11.64 10.57 4.73
N LEU A 44 -10.77 10.09 3.85
CA LEU A 44 -10.30 10.87 2.70
C LEU A 44 -11.37 10.95 1.59
N SER A 45 -11.37 12.04 0.83
CA SER A 45 -12.20 12.21 -0.37
C SER A 45 -11.46 13.06 -1.41
N GLY A 46 -11.95 13.09 -2.66
CA GLY A 46 -11.36 13.90 -3.73
C GLY A 46 -9.89 13.55 -4.03
N VAL A 47 -9.07 14.57 -4.26
CA VAL A 47 -7.66 14.43 -4.64
C VAL A 47 -6.84 13.61 -3.62
N PRO A 48 -6.92 13.86 -2.29
CA PRO A 48 -6.23 13.05 -1.30
C PRO A 48 -6.55 11.55 -1.37
N ARG A 49 -7.82 11.18 -1.63
CA ARG A 49 -8.20 9.78 -1.83
C ARG A 49 -7.61 9.21 -3.11
N MET A 50 -7.50 10.02 -4.17
CA MET A 50 -6.94 9.61 -5.46
C MET A 50 -5.42 9.59 -5.51
N SER A 51 -4.72 10.19 -4.55
CA SER A 51 -3.27 10.14 -4.45
C SER A 51 -2.75 9.16 -3.40
N THR A 52 -3.63 8.68 -2.50
CA THR A 52 -3.26 7.92 -1.30
C THR A 52 -3.99 6.58 -1.27
N TRP A 53 -3.82 5.79 -2.33
CA TRP A 53 -4.37 4.43 -2.44
C TRP A 53 -3.37 3.50 -3.14
N LEU A 54 -3.45 2.22 -2.81
CA LEU A 54 -2.69 1.16 -3.45
C LEU A 54 -3.66 0.08 -3.91
N THR A 55 -3.68 -0.22 -5.22
CA THR A 55 -4.47 -1.34 -5.75
C THR A 55 -3.57 -2.36 -6.43
N ALA A 56 -3.77 -3.63 -6.10
CA ALA A 56 -3.17 -4.75 -6.81
C ALA A 56 -4.14 -5.93 -6.89
N ASP A 57 -3.73 -6.99 -7.58
CA ASP A 57 -4.48 -8.25 -7.60
C ASP A 57 -4.42 -8.91 -6.21
N ARG A 58 -5.48 -9.62 -5.81
CA ARG A 58 -5.58 -10.23 -4.46
C ARG A 58 -4.37 -11.12 -4.12
N SER A 59 -3.81 -11.79 -5.12
CA SER A 59 -2.64 -12.67 -5.00
C SER A 59 -1.35 -11.94 -4.65
N ALA A 60 -1.27 -10.62 -4.84
CA ALA A 60 -0.12 -9.82 -4.47
C ALA A 60 -0.08 -9.48 -2.97
N PHE A 61 -1.18 -9.66 -2.24
CA PHE A 61 -1.28 -9.37 -0.81
C PHE A 61 -1.10 -10.65 0.01
N VAL A 62 -0.02 -10.69 0.79
CA VAL A 62 0.33 -11.78 1.72
C VAL A 62 0.01 -11.39 3.16
N ALA A 63 -0.10 -12.37 4.05
CA ALA A 63 -0.25 -12.08 5.47
C ALA A 63 1.06 -11.49 6.02
N LEU A 64 0.97 -10.59 7.01
CA LEU A 64 2.17 -9.95 7.56
C LEU A 64 3.12 -10.95 8.22
N ASP A 65 2.60 -12.03 8.81
CA ASP A 65 3.42 -13.11 9.37
C ASP A 65 4.15 -13.94 8.29
N GLU A 66 3.70 -13.86 7.03
CA GLU A 66 4.37 -14.47 5.88
C GLU A 66 5.47 -13.56 5.31
N MET A 67 5.47 -12.27 5.64
CA MET A 67 6.52 -11.31 5.24
C MET A 67 7.68 -11.34 6.23
N ARG A 68 8.69 -12.16 5.93
CA ARG A 68 9.94 -12.29 6.70
C ARG A 68 11.09 -11.48 6.10
#